data_AF-A0A0M4CYY7-F1
#
_entry.id   AF-A0A0M4CYY7-F1
#
_cell.length_a   1.000
_cell.length_b   1.000
_cell.length_c   1.000
_cell.angle_alpha   90.00
_cell.angle_beta   90.00
_cell.angle_gamma   90.00
#
_symmetry.space_group_name_H-M   'P 1'
#
loop_
_entity.id
_entity.type
_entity.pdbx_description
1 polymer ?
#
loop_
_entity_poly.entity_id
_entity_poly.type
_entity_poly.pdbx_seq_one_letter_code
_entity_poly.pdbx_strand_id
1 'polypeptide(L)'
;MQEPRYRIVFRGQIAFGFDRDEVRDNLKNLCRFDEGRVERLFSGGGVLKSDLDAVTAGKYLAALERTGALCTLEPLPAPTPQAAAVAKAPAATLHCPHCHREQPPGTECRHCGIVFERYLQVQARKAAMAAEKGSQPDRGVEASTLPADAPLLERIADYLCRHRERAFVLKAFGVIAAILLLKSFLSGIFFLILFLFFPLGFLFYVRAEAASTGQSPTAVLAQHITLMPIMYAEGERKKEGVSWLTYTLILLNVLVFYGYEIHADIEFLSDNLVFLPHAPNLWNVPVSAVTALFLHAGNGHLWGNMLFLWAVGTVVERRIGFRRLGAFYLLSGLMAGLLSVVVARTFLGETAHGLGASGAISGIMGVFAVRCYFKSMVFPLPILGIFSLILPISLKVRLNSLVIIGLFFLSDLSGGLGQLTGSNASNIGHWAHIGGMLCGIALASLFRLGDEAVEERHMEIGAQALAGGKVSLAAGEESLRLTLRQNPRNTEALLLLARIRSKHQTSEEGRDLYRRAIPELLRVNPKEAASVFREYYQKYLQGVETAAQYRLAGIFYQEGDLELAYRCIEGVLQDPETTSEVRQRALFQSARILEEQGLTDSAAACYRRIIEEFPTSPHLDRARVRLASA
;
A
#
# COMPACT_ATOMS: atom_id res chain seq x y z
N MET A 1 57.85 -4.44 -11.27
CA MET A 1 57.20 -5.28 -10.24
C MET A 1 55.83 -5.64 -10.78
N GLN A 2 55.48 -6.93 -10.87
CA GLN A 2 54.14 -7.34 -11.27
C GLN A 2 53.19 -7.07 -10.10
N GLU A 3 52.09 -6.36 -10.35
CA GLU A 3 51.07 -6.12 -9.34
C GLU A 3 50.49 -7.45 -8.82
N PRO A 4 50.24 -7.57 -7.51
CA PRO A 4 49.67 -8.78 -6.93
C PRO A 4 48.30 -9.06 -7.58
N ARG A 5 48.16 -10.27 -8.11
CA ARG A 5 46.91 -10.73 -8.71
C ARG A 5 46.11 -11.58 -7.73
N TYR A 6 44.80 -11.39 -7.76
CA TYR A 6 43.87 -11.98 -6.82
C TYR A 6 42.91 -12.93 -7.52
N ARG A 7 42.43 -13.93 -6.76
CA ARG A 7 41.29 -14.76 -7.12
C ARG A 7 40.19 -14.64 -6.07
N ILE A 8 38.94 -14.72 -6.52
CA ILE A 8 37.75 -14.74 -5.68
C ILE A 8 37.27 -16.18 -5.59
N VAL A 9 37.33 -16.74 -4.38
CA VAL A 9 36.94 -18.12 -4.10
C VAL A 9 35.65 -18.12 -3.29
N PHE A 10 34.68 -18.91 -3.72
CA PHE A 10 33.46 -19.18 -2.97
C PHE A 10 33.52 -20.60 -2.43
N ARG A 11 33.42 -20.79 -1.12
CA ARG A 11 33.52 -22.10 -0.47
C ARG A 11 32.18 -22.58 0.11
N GLY A 12 31.07 -22.17 -0.52
CA GLY A 12 29.72 -22.49 -0.04
C GLY A 12 29.29 -21.70 1.21
N GLN A 13 30.02 -20.65 1.59
CA GLN A 13 29.73 -19.87 2.80
C GLN A 13 28.70 -18.77 2.51
N ILE A 14 27.68 -18.67 3.36
CA ILE A 14 26.59 -17.72 3.20
C ILE A 14 26.68 -16.63 4.27
N ALA A 15 26.40 -15.39 3.86
CA ALA A 15 26.39 -14.21 4.70
C ALA A 15 25.32 -14.29 5.79
N PHE A 16 25.54 -13.55 6.87
CA PHE A 16 24.62 -13.54 7.99
C PHE A 16 23.26 -12.97 7.57
N GLY A 17 22.18 -13.67 7.92
CA GLY A 17 20.81 -13.31 7.53
C GLY A 17 20.33 -13.84 6.18
N PHE A 18 21.16 -14.58 5.43
CA PHE A 18 20.76 -15.16 4.13
C PHE A 18 20.54 -16.67 4.20
N ASP A 19 19.56 -17.16 3.43
CA ASP A 19 19.26 -18.59 3.23
C ASP A 19 20.00 -19.17 2.00
N ARG A 20 20.24 -20.48 1.99
CA ARG A 20 20.97 -21.17 0.93
C ARG A 20 20.29 -21.04 -0.44
N ASP A 21 18.98 -21.21 -0.52
CA ASP A 21 18.27 -21.15 -1.80
C ASP A 21 18.23 -19.71 -2.34
N GLU A 22 18.09 -18.72 -1.46
CA GLU A 22 18.17 -17.30 -1.82
C GLU A 22 19.55 -16.92 -2.39
N VAL A 23 20.63 -17.37 -1.76
CA VAL A 23 21.99 -17.11 -2.28
C VAL A 23 22.24 -17.85 -3.60
N ARG A 24 21.70 -19.07 -3.77
CA ARG A 24 21.76 -19.80 -5.05
C ARG A 24 21.09 -18.99 -6.16
N ASP A 25 19.88 -18.50 -5.94
CA ASP A 25 19.13 -17.71 -6.92
C ASP A 25 19.81 -16.36 -7.21
N ASN A 26 20.29 -15.68 -6.18
CA ASN A 26 21.01 -14.41 -6.34
C ASN A 26 22.32 -14.59 -7.12
N LEU A 27 23.09 -15.66 -6.85
CA LEU A 27 24.31 -15.99 -7.59
C LEU A 27 24.00 -16.39 -9.04
N LYS A 28 22.94 -17.19 -9.26
CA LYS A 28 22.45 -17.57 -10.59
C LYS A 28 22.13 -16.32 -11.41
N ASN A 29 21.41 -15.37 -10.82
CA ASN A 29 21.00 -14.13 -11.50
C ASN A 29 22.15 -13.15 -11.72
N LEU A 30 23.00 -12.91 -10.71
CA LEU A 30 24.11 -11.96 -10.81
C LEU A 30 25.20 -12.47 -11.78
N CYS A 31 25.54 -13.75 -11.69
CA CYS A 31 26.64 -14.34 -12.47
C CYS A 31 26.18 -15.02 -13.76
N ARG A 32 24.86 -15.12 -14.00
CA ARG A 32 24.25 -15.85 -15.13
C ARG A 32 24.72 -17.30 -15.26
N PHE A 33 24.86 -18.00 -14.14
CA PHE A 33 25.28 -19.40 -14.11
C PHE A 33 24.12 -20.36 -14.41
N ASP A 34 24.42 -21.54 -14.96
CA ASP A 34 23.47 -22.64 -15.07
C ASP A 34 23.27 -23.35 -13.72
N GLU A 35 22.18 -24.12 -13.60
CA GLU A 35 21.79 -24.77 -12.34
C GLU A 35 22.85 -25.76 -11.84
N GLY A 36 23.45 -26.54 -12.75
CA GLY A 36 24.47 -27.54 -12.42
C GLY A 36 25.82 -26.93 -12.01
N ARG A 37 26.14 -25.71 -12.44
CA ARG A 37 27.31 -24.95 -12.00
C ARG A 37 27.08 -24.35 -10.61
N VAL A 38 25.88 -23.85 -10.33
CA VAL A 38 25.52 -23.38 -8.99
C VAL A 38 25.54 -24.54 -7.99
N GLU A 39 25.01 -25.71 -8.32
CA GLU A 39 25.07 -26.87 -7.41
C GLU A 39 26.49 -27.29 -7.07
N ARG A 40 27.39 -27.33 -8.06
CA ARG A 40 28.83 -27.62 -7.83
C ARG A 40 29.51 -26.61 -6.91
N LEU A 41 29.14 -25.33 -7.01
CA LEU A 41 29.67 -24.27 -6.14
C LEU A 41 29.28 -24.48 -4.67
N PHE A 42 28.10 -25.00 -4.39
CA PHE A 42 27.64 -25.27 -3.01
C PHE A 42 28.03 -26.65 -2.47
N SER A 43 28.40 -27.61 -3.33
CA SER A 43 28.84 -28.95 -2.89
C SER A 43 30.35 -29.07 -2.70
N GLY A 44 31.17 -28.33 -3.46
CA GLY A 44 32.64 -28.42 -3.39
C GLY A 44 33.39 -27.10 -3.35
N GLY A 45 32.68 -25.96 -3.38
CA GLY A 45 33.30 -24.65 -3.57
C GLY A 45 33.85 -24.46 -4.99
N GLY A 46 34.30 -23.25 -5.32
CA GLY A 46 34.91 -22.97 -6.60
C GLY A 46 35.43 -21.55 -6.73
N VAL A 47 36.30 -21.35 -7.71
CA VAL A 47 36.77 -20.01 -8.10
C VAL A 47 35.67 -19.35 -8.93
N LEU A 48 35.12 -18.25 -8.43
CA LEU A 48 34.11 -17.48 -9.16
C LEU A 48 34.76 -16.63 -10.25
N LYS A 49 35.93 -16.06 -9.95
CA LYS A 49 36.73 -15.28 -10.88
C LYS A 49 38.19 -15.22 -10.44
N SER A 50 39.13 -15.28 -11.36
CA SER A 50 40.57 -15.19 -11.11
C SER A 50 41.21 -14.14 -12.00
N ASP A 51 42.48 -13.83 -11.72
CA ASP A 51 43.32 -12.93 -12.52
C ASP A 51 42.92 -11.45 -12.45
N LEU A 52 42.49 -10.99 -11.26
CA LEU A 52 42.02 -9.63 -11.04
C LEU A 52 43.07 -8.75 -10.36
N ASP A 53 43.16 -7.48 -10.76
CA ASP A 53 43.85 -6.44 -10.00
C ASP A 53 43.06 -6.09 -8.73
N ALA A 54 43.72 -5.47 -7.73
CA ALA A 54 43.12 -5.22 -6.42
C ALA A 54 41.84 -4.36 -6.45
N VAL A 55 41.78 -3.34 -7.33
CA VAL A 55 40.63 -2.43 -7.41
C VAL A 55 39.43 -3.13 -8.03
N THR A 56 39.65 -3.87 -9.11
CA THR A 56 38.62 -4.64 -9.78
C THR A 56 38.13 -5.78 -8.88
N ALA A 57 39.04 -6.47 -8.20
CA ALA A 57 38.68 -7.56 -7.31
C ALA A 57 37.82 -7.08 -6.12
N GLY A 58 38.11 -5.90 -5.56
CA GLY A 58 37.27 -5.27 -4.53
C GLY A 58 35.85 -4.95 -5.03
N LYS A 59 35.70 -4.47 -6.27
CA LYS A 59 34.36 -4.22 -6.88
C LYS A 59 33.57 -5.51 -7.08
N TYR A 60 34.21 -6.57 -7.56
CA TYR A 60 33.56 -7.87 -7.74
C TYR A 60 33.18 -8.50 -6.40
N LEU A 61 34.06 -8.40 -5.39
CA LEU A 61 33.79 -8.89 -4.05
C LEU A 61 32.58 -8.18 -3.44
N ALA A 62 32.53 -6.85 -3.50
CA ALA A 62 31.39 -6.07 -3.00
C ALA A 62 30.07 -6.40 -3.72
N ALA A 63 30.11 -6.73 -5.02
CA ALA A 63 28.93 -7.16 -5.77
C ALA A 63 28.47 -8.57 -5.37
N LEU A 64 29.41 -9.49 -5.11
CA LEU A 64 29.13 -10.87 -4.67
C LEU A 64 28.67 -10.92 -3.21
N GLU A 65 29.18 -10.05 -2.34
CA GLU A 65 28.72 -9.96 -0.96
C GLU A 65 27.23 -9.54 -0.88
N ARG A 66 26.76 -8.72 -1.83
CA ARG A 66 25.34 -8.33 -1.94
C ARG A 66 24.42 -9.50 -2.31
N THR A 67 24.94 -10.60 -2.88
CA THR A 67 24.13 -11.80 -3.14
C THR A 67 23.98 -12.68 -1.90
N GLY A 68 24.63 -12.32 -0.79
CA GLY A 68 24.74 -13.16 0.40
C GLY A 68 25.82 -14.24 0.28
N ALA A 69 26.65 -14.25 -0.76
CA ALA A 69 27.73 -15.22 -0.92
C ALA A 69 29.03 -14.69 -0.30
N LEU A 70 29.49 -15.29 0.80
CA LEU A 70 30.77 -14.93 1.40
C LEU A 70 31.91 -15.52 0.56
N CYS A 71 32.59 -14.63 -0.16
CA CYS A 71 33.71 -15.00 -1.01
C CYS A 71 35.01 -14.50 -0.37
N THR A 72 36.09 -15.25 -0.53
CA THR A 72 37.42 -14.84 -0.06
C THR A 72 38.25 -14.32 -1.21
N LEU A 73 38.90 -13.18 -0.99
CA LEU A 73 39.92 -12.66 -1.88
C LEU A 73 41.25 -13.31 -1.49
N GLU A 74 41.77 -14.19 -2.35
CA GLU A 74 43.04 -14.87 -2.11
C GLU A 74 44.13 -14.29 -3.03
N PRO A 75 45.20 -13.69 -2.47
CA PRO A 75 46.46 -13.54 -3.19
C PRO A 75 47.13 -14.91 -3.31
N LEU A 76 47.94 -15.10 -4.34
CA LEU A 76 48.76 -16.30 -4.50
C LEU A 76 49.94 -16.26 -3.46
N PRO A 77 50.41 -17.39 -2.90
CA PRO A 77 50.61 -17.70 -1.44
C PRO A 77 51.99 -17.24 -0.81
N ALA A 78 52.35 -17.27 0.50
CA ALA A 78 52.00 -18.05 1.74
C ALA A 78 52.45 -17.30 3.09
N PRO A 79 52.60 -17.91 4.33
CA PRO A 79 51.66 -18.01 5.49
C PRO A 79 52.16 -17.55 6.93
N THR A 80 51.29 -17.74 7.95
CA THR A 80 51.21 -17.31 9.41
C THR A 80 52.07 -18.05 10.48
N PRO A 81 52.24 -17.54 11.75
CA PRO A 81 51.70 -18.20 13.01
C PRO A 81 51.41 -17.27 14.27
N GLN A 82 50.37 -17.48 15.15
CA GLN A 82 50.23 -18.11 16.54
C GLN A 82 51.12 -17.57 17.72
N ALA A 83 50.81 -17.51 19.04
CA ALA A 83 49.67 -17.67 20.01
C ALA A 83 50.16 -17.28 21.46
N ALA A 84 49.29 -17.09 22.50
CA ALA A 84 49.44 -17.54 23.93
C ALA A 84 48.58 -16.79 25.00
N ALA A 85 48.23 -17.49 26.10
CA ALA A 85 47.23 -17.19 27.16
C ALA A 85 47.80 -17.00 28.61
N VAL A 86 46.96 -16.69 29.64
CA VAL A 86 47.01 -17.14 31.09
C VAL A 86 45.82 -16.58 31.95
N ALA A 87 45.40 -17.30 33.01
CA ALA A 87 44.17 -17.13 33.84
C ALA A 87 44.41 -16.90 35.37
N LYS A 88 43.37 -16.48 36.17
CA LYS A 88 43.00 -17.00 37.55
C LYS A 88 41.82 -16.32 38.33
N ALA A 89 40.97 -17.19 38.94
CA ALA A 89 40.35 -17.25 40.30
C ALA A 89 39.32 -16.21 40.88
N PRO A 90 38.42 -16.60 41.84
CA PRO A 90 37.00 -16.18 41.85
C PRO A 90 36.52 -15.35 43.08
N ALA A 91 35.32 -14.77 42.99
CA ALA A 91 34.60 -14.06 44.06
C ALA A 91 33.11 -14.47 44.14
N ALA A 92 32.53 -14.31 45.35
CA ALA A 92 31.21 -14.72 45.89
C ALA A 92 30.02 -14.91 44.93
N THR A 93 29.08 -15.81 45.26
CA THR A 93 27.94 -16.23 44.40
C THR A 93 26.53 -15.86 44.93
N LEU A 94 25.54 -15.88 44.04
CA LEU A 94 24.13 -15.50 44.06
C LEU A 94 23.36 -16.48 43.15
N HIS A 95 22.12 -16.85 43.48
CA HIS A 95 21.28 -17.77 42.68
C HIS A 95 20.32 -17.03 41.74
N CYS A 96 20.19 -17.51 40.50
CA CYS A 96 19.24 -16.97 39.52
C CYS A 96 17.80 -17.50 39.70
N PRO A 97 16.75 -16.65 39.72
CA PRO A 97 15.34 -17.06 39.87
C PRO A 97 14.67 -17.62 38.60
N HIS A 98 15.39 -17.70 37.47
CA HIS A 98 14.88 -18.31 36.23
C HIS A 98 15.51 -19.69 35.96
N CYS A 99 16.83 -19.80 36.05
CA CYS A 99 17.55 -21.04 35.73
C CYS A 99 18.19 -21.72 36.96
N HIS A 100 18.00 -21.17 38.16
CA HIS A 100 18.47 -21.72 39.44
C HIS A 100 19.97 -21.97 39.56
N ARG A 101 20.80 -21.37 38.70
CA ARG A 101 22.26 -21.54 38.75
C ARG A 101 22.93 -20.50 39.63
N GLU A 102 23.99 -20.92 40.30
CA GLU A 102 24.90 -20.07 41.07
C GLU A 102 25.80 -19.24 40.15
N GLN A 103 25.99 -17.98 40.50
CA GLN A 103 26.79 -17.01 39.76
C GLN A 103 27.22 -15.85 40.65
N PRO A 104 28.20 -15.00 40.30
CA PRO A 104 28.51 -13.82 41.10
C PRO A 104 27.38 -12.78 41.19
N PRO A 105 27.31 -11.96 42.26
CA PRO A 105 26.29 -10.93 42.40
C PRO A 105 26.38 -9.91 41.25
N GLY A 106 25.22 -9.58 40.69
CA GLY A 106 25.05 -8.69 39.55
C GLY A 106 23.57 -8.40 39.34
N THR A 107 23.25 -7.47 38.43
CA THR A 107 21.87 -7.11 38.08
C THR A 107 21.23 -8.08 37.07
N GLU A 108 22.02 -9.01 36.54
CA GLU A 108 21.61 -9.97 35.51
C GLU A 108 22.19 -11.39 35.73
N CYS A 109 21.54 -12.38 35.12
CA CYS A 109 22.02 -13.76 35.16
C CYS A 109 23.12 -14.01 34.12
N ARG A 110 24.32 -14.42 34.52
CA ARG A 110 25.44 -14.79 33.63
C ARG A 110 25.20 -16.10 32.86
N HIS A 111 24.24 -16.90 33.29
CA HIS A 111 23.94 -18.19 32.65
C HIS A 111 22.71 -18.13 31.73
N CYS A 112 21.69 -17.36 32.08
CA CYS A 112 20.46 -17.23 31.29
C CYS A 112 20.06 -15.79 30.94
N GLY A 113 20.93 -14.81 31.18
CA GLY A 113 20.82 -13.43 30.68
C GLY A 113 19.68 -12.59 31.26
N ILE A 114 18.95 -13.08 32.28
CA ILE A 114 17.80 -12.35 32.81
C ILE A 114 18.25 -11.16 33.66
N VAL A 115 17.78 -9.95 33.37
CA VAL A 115 17.89 -8.82 34.30
C VAL A 115 16.88 -9.05 35.42
N PHE A 116 17.35 -9.22 36.65
CA PHE A 116 16.52 -9.74 37.75
C PHE A 116 15.27 -8.89 38.01
N GLU A 117 15.41 -7.57 37.95
CA GLU A 117 14.30 -6.63 38.14
C GLU A 117 13.24 -6.75 37.04
N ARG A 118 13.66 -6.84 35.77
CA ARG A 118 12.74 -6.99 34.62
C ARG A 118 12.07 -8.35 34.61
N TYR A 119 12.78 -9.41 34.99
CA TYR A 119 12.23 -10.76 35.08
C TYR A 119 11.10 -10.84 36.12
N LEU A 120 11.29 -10.24 37.30
CA LEU A 120 10.26 -10.19 38.34
C LEU A 120 9.03 -9.38 37.90
N GLN A 121 9.22 -8.27 37.19
CA GLN A 121 8.12 -7.48 36.62
C GLN A 121 7.32 -8.25 35.55
N VAL A 122 7.99 -9.07 34.73
CA VAL A 122 7.34 -9.91 33.71
C VAL A 122 6.57 -11.07 34.34
N GLN A 123 7.09 -11.67 35.41
CA GLN A 123 6.37 -12.71 36.15
C GLN A 123 5.11 -12.15 36.82
N ALA A 124 5.17 -10.94 37.38
CA ALA A 124 4.01 -10.24 37.90
C ALA A 124 2.95 -9.97 36.80
N ARG A 125 3.38 -9.59 35.59
CA ARG A 125 2.47 -9.41 34.43
C ARG A 125 1.87 -10.73 33.93
N LYS A 126 2.65 -11.81 33.86
CA LYS A 126 2.14 -13.15 33.49
C LYS A 126 1.10 -13.66 34.50
N ALA A 127 1.33 -13.43 35.78
CA ALA A 127 0.36 -13.75 36.83
C ALA A 127 -0.93 -12.94 36.70
N ALA A 128 -0.85 -11.64 36.38
CA ALA A 128 -2.02 -10.80 36.11
C ALA A 128 -2.82 -11.26 34.87
N MET A 129 -2.14 -11.64 33.79
CA MET A 129 -2.80 -12.14 32.57
C MET A 129 -3.41 -13.54 32.74
N ALA A 130 -2.85 -14.38 33.61
CA ALA A 130 -3.41 -15.69 33.92
C ALA A 130 -4.71 -15.60 34.74
N ALA A 131 -4.91 -14.51 35.50
CA ALA A 131 -6.11 -14.26 36.29
C ALA A 131 -7.32 -13.77 35.47
N GLU A 132 -7.10 -13.23 34.26
CA GLU A 132 -8.15 -12.71 33.36
C GLU A 132 -8.65 -13.74 32.33
N LYS A 133 -8.31 -15.03 32.50
CA LYS A 133 -8.67 -16.13 31.60
C LYS A 133 -10.15 -16.56 31.76
N GLY A 134 -11.06 -15.62 31.53
CA GLY A 134 -12.51 -15.80 31.54
C GLY A 134 -13.12 -15.42 30.20
N SER A 135 -13.23 -16.40 29.30
CA SER A 135 -14.15 -16.50 28.16
C SER A 135 -14.58 -15.21 27.44
N GLN A 136 -14.15 -15.02 26.19
CA GLN A 136 -14.96 -14.33 25.19
C GLN A 136 -15.04 -15.18 23.92
N PRO A 137 -16.25 -15.57 23.47
CA PRO A 137 -16.41 -16.36 22.27
C PRO A 137 -16.25 -15.49 21.03
N ASP A 138 -15.53 -16.06 20.06
CA ASP A 138 -15.38 -15.59 18.69
C ASP A 138 -16.74 -15.57 18.00
N ARG A 139 -17.42 -14.41 17.97
CA ARG A 139 -18.65 -14.24 17.20
C ARG A 139 -18.30 -13.92 15.76
N GLY A 140 -18.06 -14.97 14.99
CA GLY A 140 -18.16 -14.92 13.54
C GLY A 140 -19.56 -14.48 13.12
N VAL A 141 -19.65 -13.65 12.08
CA VAL A 141 -20.91 -13.30 11.42
C VAL A 141 -21.53 -14.58 10.85
N GLU A 142 -22.44 -15.18 11.61
CA GLU A 142 -23.24 -16.37 11.26
C GLU A 142 -24.35 -16.03 10.24
N ALA A 143 -24.97 -17.09 9.70
CA ALA A 143 -26.19 -17.04 8.92
C ALA A 143 -27.31 -16.25 9.65
N SER A 144 -28.27 -15.72 8.90
CA SER A 144 -29.37 -14.90 9.45
C SER A 144 -30.00 -15.61 10.66
N THR A 145 -29.89 -14.97 11.83
CA THR A 145 -30.49 -15.47 13.08
C THR A 145 -31.95 -15.02 13.22
N LEU A 146 -32.50 -14.33 12.22
CA LEU A 146 -33.87 -13.84 12.25
C LEU A 146 -34.84 -14.92 11.75
N PRO A 147 -35.93 -15.18 12.49
CA PRO A 147 -36.95 -16.11 12.05
C PRO A 147 -37.68 -15.56 10.80
N ALA A 148 -38.21 -16.46 9.96
CA ALA A 148 -38.73 -16.12 8.64
C ALA A 148 -39.95 -15.17 8.66
N ASP A 149 -40.64 -15.11 9.80
CA ASP A 149 -41.81 -14.28 10.11
C ASP A 149 -41.45 -12.89 10.66
N ALA A 150 -40.16 -12.57 10.82
CA ALA A 150 -39.73 -11.25 11.28
C ALA A 150 -40.28 -10.11 10.39
N PRO A 151 -40.62 -8.94 10.98
CA PRO A 151 -41.10 -7.77 10.25
C PRO A 151 -40.19 -7.39 9.07
N LEU A 152 -40.78 -6.96 7.95
CA LEU A 152 -40.05 -6.63 6.72
C LEU A 152 -38.91 -5.64 6.96
N LEU A 153 -39.13 -4.60 7.79
CA LEU A 153 -38.11 -3.60 8.12
C LEU A 153 -36.92 -4.21 8.85
N GLU A 154 -37.14 -5.15 9.77
CA GLU A 154 -36.06 -5.85 10.48
C GLU A 154 -35.27 -6.76 9.55
N ARG A 155 -35.96 -7.47 8.65
CA ARG A 155 -35.29 -8.29 7.63
C ARG A 155 -34.47 -7.45 6.65
N ILE A 156 -34.98 -6.28 6.26
CA ILE A 156 -34.23 -5.32 5.42
C ILE A 156 -33.02 -4.79 6.18
N ALA A 157 -33.18 -4.42 7.45
CA ALA A 157 -32.08 -3.94 8.29
C ALA A 157 -30.99 -5.02 8.44
N ASP A 158 -31.36 -6.27 8.74
CA ASP A 158 -30.43 -7.40 8.80
C ASP A 158 -29.75 -7.67 7.46
N TYR A 159 -30.52 -7.67 6.36
CA TYR A 159 -29.96 -7.83 5.03
C TYR A 159 -28.92 -6.75 4.70
N LEU A 160 -29.22 -5.48 4.97
CA LEU A 160 -28.31 -4.35 4.72
C LEU A 160 -27.10 -4.37 5.66
N CYS A 161 -27.26 -4.81 6.90
CA CYS A 161 -26.16 -5.06 7.83
C CYS A 161 -25.21 -6.14 7.31
N ARG A 162 -25.75 -7.23 6.73
CA ARG A 162 -24.95 -8.32 6.14
C ARG A 162 -24.34 -7.96 4.78
N HIS A 163 -24.99 -7.08 4.02
CA HIS A 163 -24.55 -6.65 2.69
C HIS A 163 -24.12 -5.19 2.67
N ARG A 164 -23.10 -4.85 3.48
CA ARG A 164 -22.64 -3.47 3.65
C ARG A 164 -22.28 -2.76 2.35
N GLU A 165 -21.73 -3.47 1.37
CA GLU A 165 -21.41 -2.89 0.06
C GLU A 165 -22.68 -2.51 -0.73
N ARG A 166 -23.69 -3.39 -0.71
CA ARG A 166 -24.99 -3.10 -1.34
C ARG A 166 -25.69 -1.95 -0.62
N ALA A 167 -25.62 -1.93 0.72
CA ALA A 167 -26.17 -0.85 1.52
C ALA A 167 -25.48 0.49 1.24
N PHE A 168 -24.16 0.49 1.03
CA PHE A 168 -23.40 1.68 0.67
C PHE A 168 -23.84 2.26 -0.67
N VAL A 169 -23.94 1.41 -1.70
CA VAL A 169 -24.42 1.81 -3.03
C VAL A 169 -25.88 2.28 -2.98
N LEU A 170 -26.74 1.58 -2.24
CA LEU A 170 -28.15 1.97 -2.09
C LEU A 170 -28.32 3.33 -1.42
N LYS A 171 -27.46 3.68 -0.45
CA LYS A 171 -27.44 5.02 0.15
C LYS A 171 -27.14 6.09 -0.90
N ALA A 172 -26.21 5.85 -1.82
CA ALA A 172 -25.93 6.80 -2.90
C ALA A 172 -27.15 7.03 -3.78
N PHE A 173 -27.87 5.97 -4.18
CA PHE A 173 -29.13 6.10 -4.93
C PHE A 173 -30.21 6.85 -4.15
N GLY A 174 -30.33 6.60 -2.84
CA GLY A 174 -31.25 7.34 -1.98
C GLY A 174 -30.92 8.84 -1.91
N VAL A 175 -29.64 9.20 -1.83
CA VAL A 175 -29.19 10.60 -1.85
C VAL A 175 -29.48 11.24 -3.22
N ILE A 176 -29.23 10.54 -4.33
CA ILE A 176 -29.58 11.04 -5.67
C ILE A 176 -31.08 11.32 -5.75
N ALA A 177 -31.93 10.37 -5.33
CA ALA A 177 -33.37 10.53 -5.33
C ALA A 177 -33.82 11.72 -4.46
N ALA A 178 -33.23 11.88 -3.28
CA ALA A 178 -33.50 13.03 -2.41
C ALA A 178 -33.10 14.36 -3.06
N ILE A 179 -31.94 14.44 -3.71
CA ILE A 179 -31.48 15.64 -4.44
C ILE A 179 -32.46 15.98 -5.57
N LEU A 180 -32.90 14.98 -6.34
CA LEU A 180 -33.83 15.19 -7.46
C LEU A 180 -35.22 15.62 -6.98
N LEU A 181 -35.76 14.99 -5.94
CA LEU A 181 -37.02 15.38 -5.32
C LEU A 181 -36.96 16.79 -4.75
N LEU A 182 -35.87 17.11 -4.04
CA LEU A 182 -35.63 18.42 -3.47
C LEU A 182 -35.55 19.48 -4.58
N LYS A 183 -34.80 19.22 -5.67
CA LYS A 183 -34.74 20.10 -6.85
C LYS A 183 -36.12 20.32 -7.47
N SER A 184 -36.95 19.29 -7.55
CA SER A 184 -38.32 19.41 -8.10
C SER A 184 -39.27 20.19 -7.19
N PHE A 185 -39.02 20.18 -5.88
CA PHE A 185 -39.84 20.88 -4.88
C PHE A 185 -39.40 22.34 -4.69
N LEU A 186 -38.10 22.64 -4.80
CA LEU A 186 -37.55 23.99 -4.79
C LEU A 186 -37.92 24.73 -6.09
N SER A 187 -39.06 25.43 -6.08
CA SER A 187 -39.40 26.42 -7.10
C SER A 187 -38.41 27.59 -7.10
N GLY A 188 -38.33 28.36 -8.19
CA GLY A 188 -37.36 29.47 -8.33
C GLY A 188 -37.40 30.51 -7.20
N ILE A 189 -38.59 30.77 -6.62
CA ILE A 189 -38.74 31.68 -5.46
C ILE A 189 -38.12 31.08 -4.20
N PHE A 190 -38.35 29.79 -3.94
CA PHE A 190 -37.77 29.12 -2.76
C PHE A 190 -36.25 28.99 -2.90
N PHE A 191 -35.74 28.79 -4.12
CA PHE A 191 -34.32 28.82 -4.42
C PHE A 191 -33.70 30.20 -4.16
N LEU A 192 -34.37 31.28 -4.58
CA LEU A 192 -33.93 32.66 -4.32
C LEU A 192 -33.89 32.99 -2.82
N ILE A 193 -34.93 32.59 -2.08
CA ILE A 193 -35.02 32.76 -0.61
C ILE A 193 -33.90 31.98 0.06
N LEU A 194 -33.72 30.69 -0.27
CA LEU A 194 -32.64 29.88 0.28
C LEU A 194 -31.29 30.52 -0.01
N PHE A 195 -31.07 30.99 -1.23
CA PHE A 195 -29.84 31.65 -1.63
C PHE A 195 -29.55 32.94 -0.83
N LEU A 196 -30.56 33.75 -0.55
CA LEU A 196 -30.43 34.98 0.24
C LEU A 196 -30.20 34.74 1.74
N PHE A 197 -30.87 33.74 2.32
CA PHE A 197 -30.82 33.48 3.77
C PHE A 197 -29.76 32.44 4.17
N PHE A 198 -29.26 31.62 3.24
CA PHE A 198 -28.24 30.62 3.50
C PHE A 198 -26.95 31.19 4.12
N PRO A 199 -26.38 32.32 3.64
CA PRO A 199 -25.19 32.90 4.26
C PRO A 199 -25.41 33.27 5.73
N LEU A 200 -26.57 33.84 6.07
CA LEU A 200 -26.92 34.21 7.45
C LEU A 200 -27.09 32.98 8.34
N GLY A 201 -27.82 31.97 7.85
CA GLY A 201 -28.01 30.70 8.57
C GLY A 201 -26.70 29.94 8.77
N PHE A 202 -25.83 29.92 7.76
CA PHE A 202 -24.52 29.29 7.85
C PHE A 202 -23.59 30.00 8.85
N LEU A 203 -23.56 31.34 8.86
CA LEU A 203 -22.79 32.10 9.85
C LEU A 203 -23.31 31.89 11.28
N PHE A 204 -24.63 31.78 11.45
CA PHE A 204 -25.24 31.41 12.73
C PHE A 204 -24.81 30.00 13.17
N TYR A 205 -24.88 29.02 12.27
CA TYR A 205 -24.39 27.65 12.53
C TYR A 205 -22.91 27.65 12.97
N VAL A 206 -22.03 28.35 12.22
CA VAL A 206 -20.60 28.45 12.56
C VAL A 206 -20.41 29.01 13.97
N ARG A 207 -21.17 30.04 14.36
CA ARG A 207 -21.08 30.58 15.72
C ARG A 207 -21.63 29.63 16.79
N ALA A 208 -22.74 28.95 16.52
CA ALA A 208 -23.32 27.98 17.44
C ALA A 208 -22.38 26.78 17.68
N GLU A 209 -21.79 26.25 16.60
CA GLU A 209 -20.80 25.15 16.66
C GLU A 209 -19.51 25.58 17.35
N ALA A 210 -19.02 26.79 17.07
CA ALA A 210 -17.86 27.35 17.77
C ALA A 210 -18.12 27.47 19.29
N ALA A 211 -19.30 27.93 19.68
CA ALA A 211 -19.70 28.01 21.07
C ALA A 211 -19.86 26.64 21.74
N SER A 212 -20.41 25.63 21.05
CA SER A 212 -20.61 24.29 21.60
C SER A 212 -19.30 23.49 21.74
N THR A 213 -18.34 23.71 20.85
CA THR A 213 -17.07 22.97 20.80
C THR A 213 -15.91 23.71 21.48
N GLY A 214 -16.10 24.96 21.91
CA GLY A 214 -15.05 25.82 22.46
C GLY A 214 -13.99 26.25 21.43
N GLN A 215 -14.25 26.05 20.14
CA GLN A 215 -13.36 26.49 19.06
C GLN A 215 -13.62 27.96 18.69
N SER A 216 -12.66 28.63 18.06
CA SER A 216 -12.93 29.95 17.49
C SER A 216 -13.85 29.83 16.26
N PRO A 217 -14.76 30.81 16.01
CA PRO A 217 -15.59 30.81 14.80
C PRO A 217 -14.78 30.73 13.51
N THR A 218 -13.57 31.30 13.49
CA THR A 218 -12.66 31.22 12.33
C THR A 218 -12.12 29.81 12.10
N ALA A 219 -11.82 29.04 13.16
CA ALA A 219 -11.39 27.66 13.06
C ALA A 219 -12.52 26.76 12.54
N VAL A 220 -13.75 26.95 13.03
CA VAL A 220 -14.93 26.22 12.54
C VAL A 220 -15.23 26.59 11.08
N LEU A 221 -15.15 27.87 10.73
CA LEU A 221 -15.33 28.33 9.36
C LEU A 221 -14.30 27.71 8.40
N ALA A 222 -13.01 27.69 8.79
CA ALA A 222 -11.91 27.13 8.00
C ALA A 222 -12.10 25.63 7.63
N GLN A 223 -12.78 24.87 8.48
CA GLN A 223 -13.10 23.46 8.23
C GLN A 223 -14.12 23.28 7.10
N HIS A 224 -14.96 24.29 6.86
CA HIS A 224 -16.08 24.26 5.92
C HIS A 224 -15.84 25.05 4.64
N ILE A 225 -14.84 25.93 4.58
CA ILE A 225 -14.50 26.70 3.37
C ILE A 225 -13.34 26.06 2.60
N THR A 226 -13.38 26.12 1.27
CA THR A 226 -12.28 25.79 0.36
C THR A 226 -12.00 26.98 -0.55
N LEU A 227 -10.71 27.19 -0.85
CA LEU A 227 -10.25 28.11 -1.90
C LEU A 227 -10.06 27.40 -3.24
N MET A 228 -10.16 26.07 -3.25
CA MET A 228 -10.07 25.26 -4.46
C MET A 228 -11.44 25.31 -5.16
N PRO A 229 -11.57 26.01 -6.30
CA PRO A 229 -12.86 26.26 -6.93
C PRO A 229 -13.30 25.08 -7.80
N ILE A 230 -12.71 23.91 -7.58
CA ILE A 230 -12.83 22.73 -8.44
C ILE A 230 -13.09 21.47 -7.62
N MET A 231 -13.76 20.50 -8.23
CA MET A 231 -14.04 19.22 -7.61
C MET A 231 -12.76 18.37 -7.49
N TYR A 232 -12.62 17.64 -6.38
CA TYR A 232 -11.50 16.71 -6.18
C TYR A 232 -11.88 15.59 -5.20
N ALA A 233 -11.19 14.46 -5.29
CA ALA A 233 -11.33 13.37 -4.33
C ALA A 233 -10.59 13.72 -3.01
N GLU A 234 -11.27 13.56 -1.88
CA GLU A 234 -10.71 13.84 -0.55
C GLU A 234 -10.33 12.55 0.18
N GLY A 235 -9.21 12.56 0.91
CA GLY A 235 -8.81 11.44 1.75
C GLY A 235 -8.10 10.31 0.99
N GLU A 236 -7.05 10.65 0.25
CA GLU A 236 -6.19 9.66 -0.38
C GLU A 236 -5.16 9.07 0.58
N ARG A 237 -4.81 7.82 0.34
CA ARG A 237 -3.83 7.12 1.16
C ARG A 237 -2.42 7.48 0.66
N LYS A 238 -1.51 7.86 1.56
CA LYS A 238 -0.17 8.44 1.27
C LYS A 238 0.77 7.64 0.33
N LYS A 239 0.42 6.43 -0.12
CA LYS A 239 1.30 5.58 -0.96
C LYS A 239 1.28 5.94 -2.46
N GLU A 240 0.68 7.05 -2.84
CA GLU A 240 0.27 7.27 -4.23
C GLU A 240 1.39 7.97 -5.08
N GLY A 241 1.81 7.30 -6.15
CA GLY A 241 2.83 7.76 -7.11
C GLY A 241 2.35 8.89 -8.02
N VAL A 242 3.23 9.41 -8.88
CA VAL A 242 2.89 10.52 -9.79
C VAL A 242 2.05 10.03 -10.96
N SER A 243 0.95 10.74 -11.27
CA SER A 243 0.01 10.48 -12.37
C SER A 243 0.55 10.97 -13.73
N TRP A 244 1.68 10.41 -14.16
CA TRP A 244 2.42 10.86 -15.35
C TRP A 244 1.58 10.91 -16.62
N LEU A 245 0.75 9.89 -16.88
CA LEU A 245 -0.06 9.85 -18.09
C LEU A 245 -1.16 10.89 -18.07
N THR A 246 -1.83 11.09 -16.94
CA THR A 246 -2.87 12.12 -16.80
C THR A 246 -2.29 13.50 -17.12
N TYR A 247 -1.13 13.84 -16.55
CA TYR A 247 -0.45 15.11 -16.85
C TYR A 247 0.02 15.19 -18.30
N THR A 248 0.49 14.08 -18.87
CA THR A 248 0.90 14.02 -20.29
C THR A 248 -0.28 14.24 -21.22
N LEU A 249 -1.43 13.61 -20.96
CA LEU A 249 -2.65 13.83 -21.74
C LEU A 249 -3.10 15.27 -21.63
N ILE A 250 -3.08 15.88 -20.44
CA ILE A 250 -3.41 17.30 -20.27
C ILE A 250 -2.48 18.17 -21.11
N LEU A 251 -1.16 17.96 -21.00
CA LEU A 251 -0.18 18.72 -21.76
C LEU A 251 -0.40 18.55 -23.27
N LEU A 252 -0.61 17.32 -23.75
CA LEU A 252 -0.86 17.05 -25.16
C LEU A 252 -2.11 17.77 -25.68
N ASN A 253 -3.21 17.75 -24.92
CA ASN A 253 -4.43 18.46 -25.30
C ASN A 253 -4.21 19.98 -25.37
N VAL A 254 -3.49 20.55 -24.41
CA VAL A 254 -3.14 21.98 -24.39
C VAL A 254 -2.24 22.33 -25.59
N LEU A 255 -1.25 21.50 -25.89
CA LEU A 255 -0.34 21.69 -27.03
C LEU A 255 -1.05 21.53 -28.38
N VAL A 256 -1.93 20.54 -28.52
CA VAL A 256 -2.74 20.36 -29.73
C VAL A 256 -3.66 21.56 -29.92
N PHE A 257 -4.33 22.01 -28.86
CA PHE A 257 -5.25 23.13 -28.95
C PHE A 257 -4.53 24.45 -29.34
N TYR A 258 -3.58 24.90 -28.53
CA TYR A 258 -2.91 26.19 -28.76
C TYR A 258 -1.83 26.14 -29.83
N GLY A 259 -1.20 24.98 -30.04
CA GLY A 259 -0.10 24.82 -31.00
C GLY A 259 -0.56 24.50 -32.42
N TYR A 260 -1.74 23.91 -32.59
CA TYR A 260 -2.23 23.44 -33.88
C TYR A 260 -3.68 23.85 -34.17
N GLU A 261 -4.63 23.46 -33.32
CA GLU A 261 -6.07 23.54 -33.60
C GLU A 261 -6.55 24.97 -33.86
N ILE A 262 -6.17 25.94 -33.02
CA ILE A 262 -6.60 27.34 -33.19
C ILE A 262 -6.06 28.01 -34.47
N HIS A 263 -5.05 27.41 -35.09
CA HIS A 263 -4.42 27.91 -36.32
C HIS A 263 -4.81 27.09 -37.55
N ALA A 264 -5.49 25.95 -37.37
CA ALA A 264 -5.87 25.05 -38.44
C ALA A 264 -7.18 25.52 -39.11
N ASP A 265 -7.32 25.20 -40.40
CA ASP A 265 -8.56 25.44 -41.13
C ASP A 265 -9.68 24.52 -40.59
N ILE A 266 -10.85 25.11 -40.32
CA ILE A 266 -12.00 24.39 -39.79
C ILE A 266 -12.45 23.29 -40.77
N GLU A 267 -12.41 23.56 -42.08
CA GLU A 267 -12.75 22.56 -43.10
C GLU A 267 -11.78 21.37 -43.04
N PHE A 268 -10.49 21.64 -42.88
CA PHE A 268 -9.51 20.57 -42.72
C PHE A 268 -9.78 19.73 -41.47
N LEU A 269 -10.08 20.38 -40.33
CA LEU A 269 -10.41 19.68 -39.09
C LEU A 269 -11.67 18.81 -39.26
N SER A 270 -12.74 19.36 -39.84
CA SER A 270 -14.03 18.67 -40.04
C SER A 270 -13.94 17.52 -41.03
N ASP A 271 -13.09 17.63 -42.03
CA ASP A 271 -12.99 16.65 -43.12
C ASP A 271 -11.99 15.54 -42.82
N ASN A 272 -11.11 15.73 -41.83
CA ASN A 272 -10.03 14.77 -41.55
C ASN A 272 -9.90 14.32 -40.10
N LEU A 273 -10.14 15.19 -39.11
CA LEU A 273 -9.67 14.94 -37.74
C LEU A 273 -10.78 14.75 -36.69
N VAL A 274 -12.02 15.13 -36.99
CA VAL A 274 -13.18 14.84 -36.12
C VAL A 274 -13.59 13.37 -36.20
N PHE A 275 -14.19 12.85 -35.14
CA PHE A 275 -14.62 11.47 -35.06
C PHE A 275 -15.65 11.20 -36.16
N LEU A 276 -15.32 10.24 -37.03
CA LEU A 276 -16.01 9.98 -38.30
C LEU A 276 -16.08 11.25 -39.17
N PRO A 277 -15.07 11.60 -39.98
CA PRO A 277 -15.00 12.90 -40.65
C PRO A 277 -16.10 13.12 -41.70
N HIS A 278 -16.32 14.38 -42.12
CA HIS A 278 -17.32 14.73 -43.15
C HIS A 278 -16.97 14.20 -44.55
N ALA A 279 -15.67 14.08 -44.85
CA ALA A 279 -15.15 13.47 -46.08
C ALA A 279 -14.43 12.15 -45.77
N PRO A 280 -15.14 11.10 -45.32
CA PRO A 280 -14.50 9.88 -44.82
C PRO A 280 -13.78 9.12 -45.94
N ASN A 281 -12.57 8.67 -45.64
CA ASN A 281 -11.75 7.82 -46.49
C ASN A 281 -11.00 6.76 -45.65
N LEU A 282 -10.30 5.84 -46.32
CA LEU A 282 -9.63 4.70 -45.68
C LEU A 282 -8.55 5.11 -44.66
N TRP A 283 -8.01 6.32 -44.76
CA TRP A 283 -6.93 6.82 -43.90
C TRP A 283 -7.44 7.72 -42.78
N ASN A 284 -8.32 8.68 -43.08
CA ASN A 284 -8.76 9.65 -42.08
C ASN A 284 -9.70 9.05 -41.04
N VAL A 285 -10.51 8.03 -41.36
CA VAL A 285 -11.41 7.38 -40.39
C VAL A 285 -10.65 6.74 -39.21
N PRO A 286 -9.64 5.88 -39.41
CA PRO A 286 -8.89 5.30 -38.29
C PRO A 286 -8.04 6.34 -37.55
N VAL A 287 -7.50 7.35 -38.25
CA VAL A 287 -6.73 8.43 -37.63
C VAL A 287 -7.63 9.29 -36.75
N SER A 288 -8.82 9.65 -37.24
CA SER A 288 -9.74 10.55 -36.55
C SER A 288 -10.36 9.94 -35.30
N ALA A 289 -10.47 8.61 -35.25
CA ALA A 289 -10.86 7.89 -34.03
C ALA A 289 -9.93 8.20 -32.83
N VAL A 290 -8.68 8.57 -33.09
CA VAL A 290 -7.72 8.97 -32.06
C VAL A 290 -7.57 10.49 -31.99
N THR A 291 -7.40 11.18 -33.11
CA THR A 291 -7.13 12.63 -33.10
C THR A 291 -8.31 13.44 -32.55
N ALA A 292 -9.54 12.97 -32.75
CA ALA A 292 -10.74 13.64 -32.24
C ALA A 292 -10.74 13.77 -30.70
N LEU A 293 -10.04 12.88 -29.99
CA LEU A 293 -9.91 12.95 -28.53
C LEU A 293 -9.09 14.15 -28.06
N PHE A 294 -8.33 14.78 -28.95
CA PHE A 294 -7.44 15.90 -28.64
C PHE A 294 -7.94 17.27 -29.13
N LEU A 295 -9.01 17.28 -29.92
CA LEU A 295 -9.64 18.50 -30.46
C LEU A 295 -10.69 19.08 -29.51
N HIS A 296 -10.83 20.40 -29.45
CA HIS A 296 -11.76 21.12 -28.57
C HIS A 296 -12.43 22.33 -29.24
N ALA A 297 -13.76 22.43 -29.11
CA ALA A 297 -14.56 23.54 -29.64
C ALA A 297 -14.35 24.93 -28.95
N GLY A 298 -13.23 25.15 -28.26
CA GLY A 298 -12.87 26.42 -27.63
C GLY A 298 -12.27 26.29 -26.23
N ASN A 299 -11.80 27.41 -25.69
CA ASN A 299 -11.11 27.48 -24.39
C ASN A 299 -11.93 26.86 -23.23
N GLY A 300 -13.24 27.15 -23.15
CA GLY A 300 -14.10 26.61 -22.11
C GLY A 300 -14.24 25.09 -22.18
N HIS A 301 -14.30 24.54 -23.40
CA HIS A 301 -14.37 23.09 -23.62
C HIS A 301 -13.04 22.41 -23.24
N LEU A 302 -11.91 22.98 -23.65
CA LEU A 302 -10.57 22.48 -23.27
C LEU A 302 -10.39 22.47 -21.75
N TRP A 303 -10.49 23.62 -21.10
CA TRP A 303 -10.17 23.73 -19.68
C TRP A 303 -11.18 22.98 -18.80
N GLY A 304 -12.45 22.90 -19.22
CA GLY A 304 -13.42 22.00 -18.60
C GLY A 304 -12.96 20.54 -18.64
N ASN A 305 -12.60 20.03 -19.82
CA ASN A 305 -12.12 18.66 -19.98
C ASN A 305 -10.84 18.41 -19.17
N MET A 306 -9.86 19.31 -19.25
CA MET A 306 -8.59 19.16 -18.54
C MET A 306 -8.78 19.16 -17.03
N LEU A 307 -9.74 19.93 -16.53
CA LEU A 307 -10.06 19.96 -15.11
C LEU A 307 -10.66 18.62 -14.64
N PHE A 308 -11.63 18.07 -15.36
CA PHE A 308 -12.20 16.76 -15.04
C PHE A 308 -11.16 15.64 -15.18
N LEU A 309 -10.34 15.68 -16.24
CA LEU A 309 -9.26 14.72 -16.44
C LEU A 309 -8.25 14.77 -15.30
N TRP A 310 -7.90 15.97 -14.82
CA TRP A 310 -7.03 16.12 -13.66
C TRP A 310 -7.68 15.56 -12.39
N ALA A 311 -8.91 15.96 -12.09
CA ALA A 311 -9.60 15.58 -10.86
C ALA A 311 -9.89 14.08 -10.76
N VAL A 312 -10.31 13.45 -11.85
CA VAL A 312 -10.70 12.04 -11.89
C VAL A 312 -9.54 11.16 -12.36
N GLY A 313 -8.84 11.57 -13.41
CA GLY A 313 -7.76 10.79 -14.02
C GLY A 313 -6.58 10.57 -13.09
N THR A 314 -6.19 11.57 -12.29
CA THR A 314 -5.08 11.39 -11.34
C THR A 314 -5.37 10.30 -10.30
N VAL A 315 -6.60 10.30 -9.76
CA VAL A 315 -7.09 9.34 -8.75
C VAL A 315 -7.18 7.93 -9.33
N VAL A 316 -7.66 7.81 -10.57
CA VAL A 316 -7.77 6.52 -11.26
C VAL A 316 -6.40 5.99 -11.64
N GLU A 317 -5.50 6.81 -12.19
CA GLU A 317 -4.16 6.41 -12.62
C GLU A 317 -3.35 5.80 -11.48
N ARG A 318 -3.45 6.38 -10.28
CA ARG A 318 -2.72 5.91 -9.10
C ARG A 318 -3.21 4.55 -8.61
N ARG A 319 -4.43 4.14 -8.98
CA ARG A 319 -5.03 2.85 -8.61
C ARG A 319 -4.84 1.77 -9.67
N ILE A 320 -4.96 2.12 -10.96
CA ILE A 320 -4.93 1.13 -12.05
C ILE A 320 -3.62 1.14 -12.85
N GLY A 321 -2.77 2.15 -12.62
CA GLY A 321 -1.54 2.39 -13.35
C GLY A 321 -1.75 3.02 -14.73
N PHE A 322 -0.71 3.72 -15.22
CA PHE A 322 -0.76 4.48 -16.47
C PHE A 322 -1.13 3.62 -17.69
N ARG A 323 -0.68 2.36 -17.77
CA ARG A 323 -0.95 1.48 -18.92
C ARG A 323 -2.45 1.17 -19.07
N ARG A 324 -3.11 0.80 -17.97
CA ARG A 324 -4.55 0.52 -17.97
C ARG A 324 -5.34 1.80 -18.21
N LEU A 325 -4.94 2.91 -17.58
CA LEU A 325 -5.57 4.22 -17.80
C LEU A 325 -5.55 4.61 -19.28
N GLY A 326 -4.39 4.52 -19.95
CA GLY A 326 -4.27 4.86 -21.37
C GLY A 326 -5.15 3.99 -22.27
N ALA A 327 -5.15 2.67 -22.03
CA ALA A 327 -6.02 1.75 -22.78
C ALA A 327 -7.51 2.06 -22.55
N PHE A 328 -7.92 2.30 -21.31
CA PHE A 328 -9.32 2.60 -20.99
C PHE A 328 -9.75 3.96 -21.56
N TYR A 329 -8.88 4.96 -21.50
CA TYR A 329 -9.12 6.28 -22.10
C TYR A 329 -9.40 6.16 -23.61
N LEU A 330 -8.54 5.47 -24.35
CA LEU A 330 -8.69 5.29 -25.80
C LEU A 330 -9.94 4.45 -26.15
N LEU A 331 -10.16 3.33 -25.48
CA LEU A 331 -11.30 2.45 -25.74
C LEU A 331 -12.63 3.14 -25.41
N SER A 332 -12.71 3.86 -24.29
CA SER A 332 -13.91 4.62 -23.93
C SER A 332 -14.14 5.79 -24.88
N GLY A 333 -13.10 6.47 -25.36
CA GLY A 333 -13.22 7.50 -26.39
C GLY A 333 -13.80 6.95 -27.71
N LEU A 334 -13.31 5.81 -28.16
CA LEU A 334 -13.84 5.12 -29.34
C LEU A 334 -15.30 4.70 -29.15
N MET A 335 -15.64 4.06 -28.02
CA MET A 335 -17.02 3.64 -27.73
C MET A 335 -17.97 4.82 -27.56
N ALA A 336 -17.50 5.94 -27.02
CA ALA A 336 -18.25 7.18 -26.94
C ALA A 336 -18.65 7.67 -28.34
N GLY A 337 -17.68 7.78 -29.25
CA GLY A 337 -17.95 8.18 -30.63
C GLY A 337 -18.90 7.22 -31.34
N LEU A 338 -18.68 5.90 -31.22
CA LEU A 338 -19.55 4.89 -31.84
C LEU A 338 -20.98 4.96 -31.32
N LEU A 339 -21.20 5.09 -30.01
CA LEU A 339 -22.56 5.19 -29.47
C LEU A 339 -23.26 6.44 -29.98
N SER A 340 -22.57 7.58 -30.03
CA SER A 340 -23.12 8.82 -30.56
C SER A 340 -23.54 8.68 -32.02
N VAL A 341 -22.71 8.05 -32.86
CA VAL A 341 -23.02 7.79 -34.27
C VAL A 341 -24.20 6.86 -34.42
N VAL A 342 -24.23 5.75 -33.67
CA VAL A 342 -25.32 4.77 -33.73
C VAL A 342 -26.64 5.44 -33.35
N VAL A 343 -26.69 6.16 -32.24
CA VAL A 343 -27.92 6.82 -31.77
C VAL A 343 -28.41 7.88 -32.76
N ALA A 344 -27.52 8.76 -33.24
CA ALA A 344 -27.91 9.77 -34.22
C ALA A 344 -28.43 9.14 -35.51
N ARG A 345 -27.76 8.09 -36.00
CA ARG A 345 -28.17 7.42 -37.23
C ARG A 345 -29.50 6.69 -37.09
N THR A 346 -29.74 6.02 -35.97
CA THR A 346 -30.97 5.22 -35.79
C THR A 346 -32.18 6.05 -35.43
N PHE A 347 -32.02 7.14 -34.67
CA PHE A 347 -33.15 7.90 -34.14
C PHE A 347 -33.36 9.26 -34.82
N LEU A 348 -32.30 9.88 -35.34
CA LEU A 348 -32.37 11.20 -36.00
C LEU A 348 -32.19 11.10 -37.53
N GLY A 349 -31.69 9.96 -38.03
CA GLY A 349 -31.37 9.79 -39.45
C GLY A 349 -30.09 10.51 -39.89
N GLU A 350 -29.39 11.15 -38.96
CA GLU A 350 -28.21 11.96 -39.19
C GLU A 350 -26.91 11.19 -38.93
N THR A 351 -25.78 11.73 -39.39
CA THR A 351 -24.45 11.20 -39.03
C THR A 351 -23.87 12.14 -37.98
N ALA A 352 -23.63 11.63 -36.77
CA ALA A 352 -23.00 12.44 -35.73
C ALA A 352 -21.50 12.57 -35.99
N HIS A 353 -21.01 13.80 -35.91
CA HIS A 353 -19.59 14.13 -35.94
C HIS A 353 -19.21 14.70 -34.58
N GLY A 354 -18.09 14.24 -34.00
CA GLY A 354 -17.73 14.57 -32.63
C GLY A 354 -16.26 14.94 -32.47
N LEU A 355 -15.98 15.87 -31.56
CA LEU A 355 -14.63 16.18 -31.11
C LEU A 355 -14.65 16.42 -29.60
N GLY A 356 -13.53 16.13 -28.95
CA GLY A 356 -13.37 16.32 -27.51
C GLY A 356 -12.87 15.10 -26.77
N ALA A 357 -12.05 15.36 -25.76
CA ALA A 357 -11.64 14.38 -24.76
C ALA A 357 -12.81 13.88 -23.88
N SER A 358 -13.96 14.54 -23.90
CA SER A 358 -15.04 14.37 -22.91
C SER A 358 -15.63 12.95 -22.88
N GLY A 359 -15.75 12.27 -24.02
CA GLY A 359 -16.20 10.88 -24.08
C GLY A 359 -15.23 9.92 -23.37
N ALA A 360 -13.93 10.08 -23.62
CA ALA A 360 -12.89 9.32 -22.94
C ALA A 360 -12.85 9.62 -21.42
N ILE A 361 -12.95 10.91 -21.04
CA ILE A 361 -13.01 11.34 -19.65
C ILE A 361 -14.23 10.75 -18.93
N SER A 362 -15.40 10.74 -19.59
CA SER A 362 -16.61 10.10 -19.07
C SER A 362 -16.39 8.60 -18.84
N GLY A 363 -15.62 7.94 -19.71
CA GLY A 363 -15.15 6.57 -19.45
C GLY A 363 -14.27 6.44 -18.22
N ILE A 364 -13.33 7.36 -18.02
CA ILE A 364 -12.55 7.39 -16.78
C ILE A 364 -13.44 7.64 -15.55
N MET A 365 -14.51 8.43 -15.66
CA MET A 365 -15.53 8.55 -14.61
C MET A 365 -16.28 7.24 -14.37
N GLY A 366 -16.58 6.47 -15.42
CA GLY A 366 -17.13 5.12 -15.29
C GLY A 366 -16.19 4.16 -14.56
N VAL A 367 -14.89 4.23 -14.85
CA VAL A 367 -13.86 3.48 -14.11
C VAL A 367 -13.79 3.93 -12.66
N PHE A 368 -13.85 5.24 -12.39
CA PHE A 368 -13.90 5.81 -11.05
C PHE A 368 -15.11 5.29 -10.28
N ALA A 369 -16.29 5.22 -10.91
CA ALA A 369 -17.51 4.73 -10.28
C ALA A 369 -17.39 3.28 -9.78
N VAL A 370 -16.55 2.46 -10.40
CA VAL A 370 -16.30 1.07 -9.97
C VAL A 370 -15.12 1.01 -9.00
N ARG A 371 -13.96 1.56 -9.37
CA ARG A 371 -12.70 1.40 -8.61
C ARG A 371 -12.62 2.31 -7.38
N CYS A 372 -13.37 3.41 -7.36
CA CYS A 372 -13.30 4.46 -6.35
C CYS A 372 -14.69 4.81 -5.79
N TYR A 373 -15.66 3.88 -5.85
CA TYR A 373 -17.05 4.09 -5.45
C TYR A 373 -17.21 4.59 -4.00
N PHE A 374 -16.29 4.23 -3.12
CA PHE A 374 -16.31 4.57 -1.71
C PHE A 374 -15.66 5.92 -1.38
N LYS A 375 -15.01 6.56 -2.37
CA LYS A 375 -14.36 7.84 -2.18
C LYS A 375 -15.37 8.99 -2.09
N SER A 376 -15.01 9.97 -1.29
CA SER A 376 -15.74 11.24 -1.20
C SER A 376 -15.11 12.22 -2.17
N MET A 377 -15.95 12.95 -2.90
CA MET A 377 -15.54 14.12 -3.65
C MET A 377 -16.01 15.38 -2.93
N VAL A 378 -15.13 16.38 -2.91
CA VAL A 378 -15.45 17.72 -2.44
C VAL A 378 -15.97 18.51 -3.64
N PHE A 379 -17.20 18.98 -3.52
CA PHE A 379 -17.86 19.87 -4.43
C PHE A 379 -17.84 21.30 -3.85
N PRO A 380 -17.17 22.26 -4.52
CA PRO A 380 -17.13 23.64 -4.06
C PRO A 380 -18.45 24.35 -4.45
N LEU A 381 -19.30 24.63 -3.46
CA LEU A 381 -20.53 25.40 -3.66
C LEU A 381 -20.25 26.90 -3.40
N PRO A 382 -20.47 27.82 -4.37
CA PRO A 382 -20.21 29.24 -4.16
C PRO A 382 -21.16 29.82 -3.09
N ILE A 383 -20.60 30.38 -2.02
CA ILE A 383 -21.38 30.89 -0.86
C ILE A 383 -22.02 32.25 -1.16
N LEU A 384 -21.40 33.06 -2.02
CA LEU A 384 -21.77 34.46 -2.26
C LEU A 384 -22.34 34.71 -3.67
N GLY A 385 -22.64 33.65 -4.43
CA GLY A 385 -23.18 33.75 -5.79
C GLY A 385 -22.27 34.51 -6.72
N ILE A 386 -22.77 35.57 -7.36
CA ILE A 386 -21.99 36.42 -8.28
C ILE A 386 -20.72 37.00 -7.61
N PHE A 387 -20.75 37.27 -6.30
CA PHE A 387 -19.58 37.79 -5.58
C PHE A 387 -18.49 36.73 -5.37
N SER A 388 -18.78 35.42 -5.55
CA SER A 388 -17.73 34.38 -5.59
C SER A 388 -16.79 34.52 -6.79
N LEU A 389 -17.13 35.35 -7.80
CA LEU A 389 -16.21 35.71 -8.88
C LEU A 389 -15.07 36.63 -8.41
N ILE A 390 -15.28 37.39 -7.32
CA ILE A 390 -14.32 38.35 -6.77
C ILE A 390 -13.53 37.72 -5.61
N LEU A 391 -14.20 36.91 -4.77
CA LEU A 391 -13.57 36.17 -3.68
C LEU A 391 -13.81 34.66 -3.89
N PRO A 392 -12.78 33.88 -4.26
CA PRO A 392 -12.92 32.44 -4.59
C PRO A 392 -13.08 31.58 -3.32
N ILE A 393 -14.06 31.92 -2.48
CA ILE A 393 -14.40 31.20 -1.26
C ILE A 393 -15.65 30.37 -1.54
N SER A 394 -15.49 29.05 -1.50
CA SER A 394 -16.58 28.09 -1.69
C SER A 394 -16.80 27.25 -0.45
N LEU A 395 -18.04 26.83 -0.23
CA LEU A 395 -18.40 25.86 0.79
C LEU A 395 -17.95 24.47 0.32
N LYS A 396 -17.27 23.75 1.21
CA LYS A 396 -16.89 22.34 1.03
C LYS A 396 -18.11 21.46 1.23
N VAL A 397 -18.79 21.11 0.13
CA VAL A 397 -19.84 20.09 0.16
C VAL A 397 -19.20 18.74 -0.13
N ARG A 398 -19.34 17.79 0.78
CA ARG A 398 -18.81 16.42 0.61
C ARG A 398 -19.92 15.51 0.14
N LEU A 399 -19.73 14.90 -1.02
CA LEU A 399 -20.64 13.89 -1.54
C LEU A 399 -19.85 12.63 -1.88
N ASN A 400 -20.51 11.49 -1.74
CA ASN A 400 -19.95 10.25 -2.25
C ASN A 400 -19.81 10.33 -3.78
N SER A 401 -18.75 9.75 -4.32
CA SER A 401 -18.45 9.80 -5.75
C SER A 401 -19.55 9.21 -6.63
N LEU A 402 -20.23 8.15 -6.21
CA LEU A 402 -21.35 7.57 -6.94
C LEU A 402 -22.52 8.53 -7.08
N VAL A 403 -22.76 9.37 -6.07
CA VAL A 403 -23.82 10.39 -6.13
C VAL A 403 -23.53 11.36 -7.27
N ILE A 404 -22.31 11.88 -7.32
CA ILE A 404 -21.91 12.86 -8.34
C ILE A 404 -21.91 12.21 -9.72
N ILE A 405 -21.26 11.06 -9.89
CA ILE A 405 -21.20 10.39 -11.20
C ILE A 405 -22.61 9.98 -11.67
N GLY A 406 -23.47 9.52 -10.76
CA GLY A 406 -24.87 9.23 -11.05
C GLY A 406 -25.67 10.46 -11.49
N LEU A 407 -25.43 11.61 -10.86
CA LEU A 407 -26.05 12.88 -11.30
C LEU A 407 -25.55 13.33 -12.68
N PHE A 408 -24.26 13.14 -13.00
CA PHE A 408 -23.73 13.38 -14.35
C PHE A 408 -24.39 12.45 -15.38
N PHE A 409 -24.46 11.15 -15.09
CA PHE A 409 -25.12 10.19 -15.96
C PHE A 409 -26.60 10.55 -16.22
N LEU A 410 -27.34 10.90 -15.17
CA LEU A 410 -28.75 11.31 -15.31
C LEU A 410 -28.90 12.64 -16.05
N SER A 411 -27.98 13.58 -15.87
CA SER A 411 -27.95 14.83 -16.63
C SER A 411 -27.71 14.58 -18.11
N ASP A 412 -26.75 13.71 -18.47
CA ASP A 412 -26.50 13.33 -19.86
C ASP A 412 -27.68 12.54 -20.45
N LEU A 413 -28.28 11.64 -19.69
CA LEU A 413 -29.47 10.91 -20.15
C LEU A 413 -30.64 11.85 -20.42
N SER A 414 -30.90 12.79 -19.52
CA SER A 414 -31.95 13.81 -19.71
C SER A 414 -31.66 14.72 -20.91
N GLY A 415 -30.39 15.12 -21.10
CA GLY A 415 -29.97 15.95 -22.23
C GLY A 415 -30.11 15.21 -23.56
N GLY A 416 -29.61 13.96 -23.62
CA GLY A 416 -29.69 13.09 -24.80
C GLY A 416 -31.13 12.73 -25.18
N LEU A 417 -31.99 12.45 -24.21
CA LEU A 417 -33.44 12.28 -24.46
C LEU A 417 -34.06 13.56 -25.02
N GLY A 418 -33.68 14.72 -24.48
CA GLY A 418 -34.15 16.02 -24.98
C GLY A 418 -33.70 16.33 -26.41
N GLN A 419 -32.52 15.85 -26.82
CA GLN A 419 -32.05 15.93 -28.21
C GLN A 419 -32.92 15.06 -29.13
N LEU A 420 -33.28 13.85 -28.69
CA LEU A 420 -34.14 12.95 -29.46
C LEU A 420 -35.58 13.45 -29.61
N THR A 421 -36.10 14.16 -28.62
CA THR A 421 -37.46 14.74 -28.66
C THR A 421 -37.51 16.13 -29.29
N GLY A 422 -36.37 16.72 -29.63
CA GLY A 422 -36.26 18.10 -30.10
C GLY A 422 -36.58 19.15 -29.03
N SER A 423 -36.73 18.76 -27.75
CA SER A 423 -37.03 19.68 -26.66
C SER A 423 -35.80 20.39 -26.10
N ASN A 424 -34.59 19.92 -26.44
CA ASN A 424 -33.31 20.52 -26.04
C ASN A 424 -32.35 20.59 -27.22
N ALA A 425 -32.06 21.80 -27.70
CA ALA A 425 -30.93 22.06 -28.59
C ALA A 425 -29.67 22.30 -27.75
N SER A 426 -28.87 21.24 -27.52
CA SER A 426 -27.57 21.34 -26.84
C SER A 426 -26.44 20.85 -27.74
N ASN A 427 -25.33 21.59 -27.77
CA ASN A 427 -24.09 21.19 -28.46
C ASN A 427 -23.23 20.23 -27.61
N ILE A 428 -23.83 19.57 -26.62
CA ILE A 428 -23.15 18.65 -25.71
C ILE A 428 -23.32 17.23 -26.25
N GLY A 429 -22.22 16.49 -26.35
CA GLY A 429 -22.20 15.09 -26.79
C GLY A 429 -22.74 14.13 -25.72
N HIS A 430 -24.00 14.27 -25.30
CA HIS A 430 -24.61 13.50 -24.22
C HIS A 430 -24.52 11.98 -24.45
N TRP A 431 -24.81 11.50 -25.67
CA TRP A 431 -24.70 10.09 -26.01
C TRP A 431 -23.25 9.58 -26.05
N ALA A 432 -22.30 10.46 -26.40
CA ALA A 432 -20.88 10.15 -26.29
C ALA A 432 -20.45 9.99 -24.83
N HIS A 433 -20.90 10.88 -23.93
CA HIS A 433 -20.63 10.76 -22.50
C HIS A 433 -21.19 9.45 -21.92
N ILE A 434 -22.44 9.10 -22.25
CA ILE A 434 -23.06 7.85 -21.80
C ILE A 434 -22.26 6.64 -22.31
N GLY A 435 -21.89 6.62 -23.60
CA GLY A 435 -21.14 5.51 -24.20
C GLY A 435 -19.77 5.34 -23.59
N GLY A 436 -19.06 6.45 -23.36
CA GLY A 436 -17.81 6.48 -22.62
C GLY A 436 -17.96 5.88 -21.23
N MET A 437 -18.90 6.40 -20.43
CA MET A 437 -19.11 5.98 -19.04
C MET A 437 -19.46 4.49 -18.92
N LEU A 438 -20.38 4.01 -19.75
CA LEU A 438 -20.76 2.59 -19.77
C LEU A 438 -19.59 1.70 -20.18
N CYS A 439 -18.79 2.11 -21.17
CA CYS A 439 -17.56 1.41 -21.54
C CYS A 439 -16.58 1.35 -20.36
N GLY A 440 -16.36 2.47 -19.68
CA GLY A 440 -15.49 2.53 -18.50
C GLY A 440 -15.95 1.60 -17.36
N ILE A 441 -17.24 1.58 -17.06
CA ILE A 441 -17.84 0.66 -16.08
C ILE A 441 -17.63 -0.80 -16.51
N ALA A 442 -17.88 -1.11 -17.78
CA ALA A 442 -17.73 -2.46 -18.32
C ALA A 442 -16.27 -2.93 -18.26
N LEU A 443 -15.32 -2.08 -18.67
CA LEU A 443 -13.88 -2.36 -18.59
C LEU A 443 -13.45 -2.55 -17.13
N ALA A 444 -13.82 -1.64 -16.24
CA ALA A 444 -13.46 -1.77 -14.83
C ALA A 444 -14.03 -3.05 -14.19
N SER A 445 -15.25 -3.44 -14.56
CA SER A 445 -15.88 -4.67 -14.10
C SER A 445 -15.18 -5.91 -14.67
N LEU A 446 -14.85 -5.92 -15.96
CA LEU A 446 -14.16 -7.02 -16.63
C LEU A 446 -12.77 -7.29 -16.01
N PHE A 447 -12.06 -6.22 -15.65
CA PHE A 447 -10.77 -6.29 -14.98
C PHE A 447 -10.88 -6.46 -13.44
N ARG A 448 -12.09 -6.71 -12.91
CA ARG A 448 -12.36 -6.92 -11.48
C ARG A 448 -11.84 -5.81 -10.57
N LEU A 449 -11.85 -4.58 -11.06
CA LEU A 449 -11.43 -3.41 -10.30
C LEU A 449 -12.35 -3.11 -9.09
N GLY A 450 -13.57 -3.67 -9.10
CA GLY A 450 -14.47 -3.60 -7.94
C GLY A 450 -13.97 -4.40 -6.73
N ASP A 451 -13.35 -5.56 -6.94
CA ASP A 451 -12.81 -6.39 -5.85
C ASP A 451 -11.66 -5.68 -5.15
N GLU A 452 -10.75 -5.08 -5.93
CA GLU A 452 -9.67 -4.22 -5.43
C GLU A 452 -10.22 -3.00 -4.65
N ALA A 453 -11.35 -2.44 -5.08
CA ALA A 453 -12.00 -1.32 -4.43
C ALA A 453 -12.57 -1.70 -3.05
N VAL A 454 -13.21 -2.86 -2.95
CA VAL A 454 -13.74 -3.39 -1.68
C VAL A 454 -12.59 -3.63 -0.70
N GLU A 455 -11.50 -4.25 -1.16
CA GLU A 455 -10.31 -4.46 -0.35
C GLU A 455 -9.71 -3.14 0.16
N GLU A 456 -9.47 -2.17 -0.74
CA GLU A 456 -8.94 -0.84 -0.36
C GLU A 456 -9.84 -0.13 0.65
N ARG A 457 -11.16 -0.16 0.46
CA ARG A 457 -12.13 0.44 1.38
C ARG A 457 -12.03 -0.15 2.79
N HIS A 458 -12.02 -1.47 2.92
CA HIS A 458 -11.93 -2.11 4.23
C HIS A 458 -10.59 -1.87 4.91
N MET A 459 -9.51 -1.80 4.13
CA MET A 459 -8.19 -1.40 4.62
C MET A 459 -8.17 0.04 5.14
N GLU A 460 -8.84 0.97 4.46
CA GLU A 460 -8.97 2.36 4.92
C GLU A 460 -9.79 2.47 6.21
N ILE A 461 -10.89 1.72 6.34
CA ILE A 461 -11.67 1.66 7.58
C ILE A 461 -10.80 1.14 8.74
N GLY A 462 -10.04 0.06 8.51
CA GLY A 462 -9.10 -0.48 9.50
C GLY A 462 -8.03 0.52 9.92
N ALA A 463 -7.43 1.24 8.96
CA ALA A 463 -6.43 2.26 9.24
C ALA A 463 -7.02 3.46 10.00
N GLN A 464 -8.22 3.92 9.63
CA GLN A 464 -8.92 5.03 10.30
C GLN A 464 -9.29 4.69 11.75
N ALA A 465 -9.63 3.43 12.04
CA ALA A 465 -9.91 2.97 13.41
C ALA A 465 -8.68 3.12 14.34
N LEU A 466 -7.47 2.94 13.82
CA LEU A 466 -6.24 3.15 14.58
C LEU A 466 -5.95 4.64 14.81
N ALA A 467 -6.18 5.48 13.81
CA ALA A 467 -5.89 6.92 13.83
C ALA A 467 -6.75 7.75 14.81
N GLY A 468 -7.80 7.17 15.42
CA GLY A 468 -8.59 7.83 16.47
C GLY A 468 -9.68 8.77 15.96
N GLY A 469 -10.27 8.48 14.79
CA GLY A 469 -11.31 9.30 14.17
C GLY A 469 -12.75 8.79 14.37
N LYS A 470 -13.60 9.00 13.37
CA LYS A 470 -15.03 8.62 13.36
C LYS A 470 -15.29 7.11 13.33
N VAL A 471 -14.26 6.29 13.14
CA VAL A 471 -14.38 4.83 13.00
C VAL A 471 -13.99 4.15 14.31
N SER A 472 -14.88 3.30 14.83
CA SER A 472 -14.61 2.53 16.05
C SER A 472 -13.64 1.38 15.78
N LEU A 473 -12.94 0.92 16.83
CA LEU A 473 -12.05 -0.24 16.75
C LEU A 473 -12.79 -1.51 16.29
N ALA A 474 -14.03 -1.71 16.77
CA ALA A 474 -14.86 -2.83 16.36
C ALA A 474 -15.18 -2.81 14.86
N ALA A 475 -15.51 -1.64 14.29
CA ALA A 475 -15.78 -1.50 12.86
C ALA A 475 -14.52 -1.73 12.01
N GLY A 476 -13.36 -1.30 12.51
CA GLY A 476 -12.06 -1.60 11.90
C GLY A 476 -11.71 -3.09 11.93
N GLU A 477 -11.88 -3.73 13.08
CA GLU A 477 -11.67 -5.17 13.28
C GLU A 477 -12.53 -6.01 12.31
N GLU A 478 -13.83 -5.74 12.26
CA GLU A 478 -14.77 -6.41 11.36
C GLU A 478 -14.37 -6.25 9.89
N SER A 479 -14.01 -5.02 9.48
CA SER A 479 -13.60 -4.72 8.10
C SER A 479 -12.34 -5.48 7.69
N LEU A 480 -11.33 -5.50 8.56
CA LEU A 480 -10.07 -6.20 8.27
C LEU A 480 -10.25 -7.71 8.23
N ARG A 481 -11.15 -8.28 9.05
CA ARG A 481 -11.51 -9.70 8.95
C ARG A 481 -12.15 -10.04 7.61
N LEU A 482 -12.98 -9.15 7.04
CA LEU A 482 -13.53 -9.36 5.70
C LEU A 482 -12.42 -9.39 4.64
N THR A 483 -11.46 -8.47 4.71
CA THR A 483 -10.28 -8.50 3.83
C THR A 483 -9.50 -9.80 3.97
N LEU A 484 -9.25 -10.27 5.20
CA LEU A 484 -8.49 -11.51 5.43
C LEU A 484 -9.25 -12.78 5.03
N ARG A 485 -10.58 -12.76 4.99
CA ARG A 485 -11.37 -13.88 4.43
C ARG A 485 -11.17 -14.02 2.93
N GLN A 486 -11.05 -12.90 2.21
CA GLN A 486 -10.82 -12.88 0.78
C GLN A 486 -9.33 -13.13 0.44
N ASN A 487 -8.44 -12.50 1.20
CA ASN A 487 -6.99 -12.59 1.02
C ASN A 487 -6.29 -12.87 2.38
N PRO A 488 -6.17 -14.15 2.79
CA PRO A 488 -5.60 -14.52 4.09
C PRO A 488 -4.12 -14.16 4.29
N ARG A 489 -3.41 -13.84 3.21
CA ARG A 489 -2.00 -13.44 3.19
C ARG A 489 -1.80 -11.93 3.04
N ASN A 490 -2.86 -11.13 3.07
CA ASN A 490 -2.72 -9.66 3.03
C ASN A 490 -1.98 -9.20 4.30
N THR A 491 -0.67 -8.98 4.16
CA THR A 491 0.24 -8.61 5.25
C THR A 491 -0.20 -7.33 5.94
N GLU A 492 -0.67 -6.37 5.15
CA GLU A 492 -1.08 -5.08 5.66
C GLU A 492 -2.36 -5.21 6.50
N ALA A 493 -3.32 -6.03 6.07
CA ALA A 493 -4.54 -6.32 6.82
C ALA A 493 -4.22 -7.06 8.12
N LEU A 494 -3.32 -8.04 8.08
CA LEU A 494 -2.82 -8.76 9.26
C LEU A 494 -2.22 -7.77 10.27
N LEU A 495 -1.39 -6.83 9.82
CA LEU A 495 -0.74 -5.85 10.69
C LEU A 495 -1.71 -4.83 11.27
N LEU A 496 -2.62 -4.29 10.46
CA LEU A 496 -3.64 -3.38 10.96
C LEU A 496 -4.52 -4.08 12.01
N LEU A 497 -4.90 -5.34 11.77
CA LEU A 497 -5.70 -6.10 12.70
C LEU A 497 -4.92 -6.41 13.98
N ALA A 498 -3.65 -6.83 13.86
CA ALA A 498 -2.76 -7.04 14.99
C ALA A 498 -2.64 -5.79 15.87
N ARG A 499 -2.49 -4.62 15.25
CA ARG A 499 -2.44 -3.32 15.95
C ARG A 499 -3.75 -2.99 16.64
N ILE A 500 -4.91 -3.22 16.00
CA ILE A 500 -6.23 -3.00 16.61
C ILE A 500 -6.40 -3.91 17.83
N ARG A 501 -6.18 -5.22 17.65
CA ARG A 501 -6.30 -6.24 18.72
C ARG A 501 -5.31 -6.03 19.85
N SER A 502 -4.28 -5.24 19.63
CA SER A 502 -3.23 -4.96 20.61
C SER A 502 -3.17 -3.52 21.07
N LYS A 503 -4.16 -2.68 20.73
CA LYS A 503 -4.08 -1.22 20.90
C LYS A 503 -4.00 -0.82 22.38
N HIS A 504 -4.84 -1.42 23.21
CA HIS A 504 -4.93 -1.10 24.65
C HIS A 504 -4.18 -2.10 25.52
N GLN A 505 -4.24 -3.37 25.17
CA GLN A 505 -3.56 -4.47 25.88
C GLN A 505 -3.06 -5.49 24.87
N THR A 506 -2.03 -6.25 25.23
CA THR A 506 -1.53 -7.34 24.39
C THR A 506 -2.54 -8.47 24.32
N SER A 507 -2.84 -8.96 23.12
CA SER A 507 -3.71 -10.13 22.91
C SER A 507 -2.96 -11.28 22.23
N GLU A 508 -3.40 -12.51 22.51
CA GLU A 508 -2.88 -13.73 21.86
C GLU A 508 -3.17 -13.74 20.36
N GLU A 509 -4.37 -13.33 19.96
CA GLU A 509 -4.73 -13.16 18.55
C GLU A 509 -3.85 -12.11 17.87
N GLY A 510 -3.63 -10.95 18.51
CA GLY A 510 -2.70 -9.94 18.00
C GLY A 510 -1.29 -10.47 17.80
N ARG A 511 -0.82 -11.33 18.71
CA ARG A 511 0.49 -12.00 18.61
C ARG A 511 0.56 -12.92 17.40
N ASP A 512 -0.45 -13.75 17.19
CA ASP A 512 -0.53 -14.67 16.06
C ASP A 512 -0.53 -13.91 14.71
N LEU A 513 -1.30 -12.84 14.63
CA LEU A 513 -1.37 -11.99 13.44
C LEU A 513 -0.01 -11.36 13.10
N TYR A 514 0.73 -10.86 14.09
CA TYR A 514 2.11 -10.41 13.87
C TYR A 514 3.03 -11.53 13.39
N ARG A 515 2.97 -12.71 14.05
CA ARG A 515 3.79 -13.87 13.69
C ARG A 515 3.54 -14.35 12.27
N ARG A 516 2.31 -14.22 11.76
CA ARG A 516 1.96 -14.52 10.37
C ARG A 516 2.39 -13.43 9.39
N ALA A 517 2.32 -12.16 9.79
CA ALA A 517 2.64 -11.04 8.90
C ALA A 517 4.15 -10.83 8.69
N ILE A 518 4.98 -11.02 9.72
CA ILE A 518 6.42 -10.71 9.68
C ILE A 518 7.18 -11.55 8.65
N PRO A 519 7.01 -12.89 8.55
CA PRO A 519 7.68 -13.71 7.54
C PRO A 519 7.31 -13.31 6.11
N GLU A 520 6.04 -13.02 5.86
CA GLU A 520 5.56 -12.57 4.54
C GLU A 520 6.13 -11.18 4.20
N LEU A 521 6.22 -10.28 5.17
CA LEU A 521 6.80 -8.96 4.98
C LEU A 521 8.32 -9.03 4.74
N LEU A 522 9.03 -9.97 5.37
CA LEU A 522 10.46 -10.20 5.11
C LEU A 522 10.73 -10.57 3.64
N ARG A 523 9.78 -11.21 2.94
CA ARG A 523 9.94 -11.54 1.51
C ARG A 523 9.82 -10.32 0.61
N VAL A 524 8.98 -9.36 0.96
CA VAL A 524 8.63 -8.21 0.10
C VAL A 524 9.41 -6.95 0.48
N ASN A 525 9.51 -6.66 1.77
CA ASN A 525 10.14 -5.45 2.30
C ASN A 525 10.88 -5.74 3.63
N PRO A 526 12.13 -6.25 3.57
CA PRO A 526 12.89 -6.63 4.76
C PRO A 526 13.06 -5.50 5.79
N LYS A 527 13.20 -4.25 5.33
CA LYS A 527 13.34 -3.08 6.21
C LYS A 527 12.07 -2.80 7.01
N GLU A 528 10.93 -2.84 6.35
CA GLU A 528 9.63 -2.69 7.03
C GLU A 528 9.38 -3.85 7.98
N ALA A 529 9.78 -5.08 7.60
CA ALA A 529 9.68 -6.24 8.46
C ALA A 529 10.51 -6.11 9.75
N ALA A 530 11.73 -5.57 9.67
CA ALA A 530 12.55 -5.29 10.85
C ALA A 530 11.88 -4.24 11.76
N SER A 531 11.32 -3.17 11.20
CA SER A 531 10.57 -2.17 11.97
C SER A 531 9.34 -2.77 12.65
N VAL A 532 8.58 -3.62 11.96
CA VAL A 532 7.40 -4.30 12.50
C VAL A 532 7.80 -5.32 13.56
N PHE A 533 8.90 -6.05 13.38
CA PHE A 533 9.42 -6.95 14.39
C PHE A 533 9.84 -6.20 15.65
N ARG A 534 10.46 -5.01 15.52
CA ARG A 534 10.78 -4.16 16.68
C ARG A 534 9.53 -3.77 17.47
N GLU A 535 8.46 -3.34 16.78
CA GLU A 535 7.14 -3.07 17.38
C GLU A 535 6.56 -4.31 18.10
N TYR A 536 6.59 -5.46 17.42
CA TYR A 536 6.13 -6.74 17.95
C TYR A 536 6.92 -7.17 19.18
N TYR A 537 8.25 -7.17 19.10
CA TYR A 537 9.13 -7.66 20.15
C TYR A 537 9.06 -6.77 21.40
N GLN A 538 8.98 -5.45 21.25
CA GLN A 538 8.76 -4.53 22.37
C GLN A 538 7.45 -4.83 23.13
N LYS A 539 6.42 -5.27 22.40
CA LYS A 539 5.11 -5.55 22.98
C LYS A 539 5.02 -6.94 23.61
N TYR A 540 5.55 -7.95 22.94
CA TYR A 540 5.35 -9.35 23.32
C TYR A 540 6.57 -10.03 23.97
N LEU A 541 7.78 -9.49 23.76
CA LEU A 541 9.05 -10.04 24.23
C LEU A 541 9.22 -11.52 23.86
N GLN A 542 8.68 -11.90 22.71
CA GLN A 542 8.72 -13.26 22.15
C GLN A 542 9.28 -13.19 20.74
N GLY A 543 10.00 -14.22 20.34
CA GLY A 543 10.48 -14.36 18.97
C GLY A 543 9.37 -14.80 18.01
N VAL A 544 9.66 -14.73 16.70
CA VAL A 544 8.81 -15.27 15.62
C VAL A 544 9.28 -16.67 15.21
N GLU A 545 8.95 -17.14 14.02
CA GLU A 545 9.51 -18.38 13.47
C GLU A 545 11.05 -18.30 13.33
N THR A 546 11.74 -19.41 13.55
CA THR A 546 13.22 -19.51 13.56
C THR A 546 13.87 -19.02 12.28
N ALA A 547 13.34 -19.36 11.10
CA ALA A 547 13.86 -18.85 9.84
C ALA A 547 13.76 -17.32 9.73
N ALA A 548 12.61 -16.76 10.14
CA ALA A 548 12.40 -15.31 10.15
C ALA A 548 13.31 -14.61 11.18
N GLN A 549 13.50 -15.20 12.38
CA GLN A 549 14.41 -14.67 13.39
C GLN A 549 15.86 -14.65 12.89
N TYR A 550 16.35 -15.73 12.28
CA TYR A 550 17.72 -15.76 11.75
C TYR A 550 17.95 -14.67 10.69
N ARG A 551 16.96 -14.45 9.81
CA ARG A 551 17.00 -13.40 8.79
C ARG A 551 16.97 -12.01 9.39
N LEU A 552 16.07 -11.76 10.35
CA LEU A 552 15.97 -10.50 11.09
C LEU A 552 17.26 -10.19 11.84
N ALA A 553 17.92 -11.19 12.43
CA ALA A 553 19.17 -10.99 13.13
C ALA A 553 20.26 -10.41 12.21
N GLY A 554 20.35 -10.90 10.97
CA GLY A 554 21.27 -10.34 9.98
C GLY A 554 20.94 -8.90 9.62
N ILE A 555 19.66 -8.55 9.48
CA ILE A 555 19.21 -7.18 9.20
C ILE A 555 19.58 -6.26 10.36
N PHE A 556 19.25 -6.63 11.60
CA PHE A 556 19.57 -5.82 12.78
C PHE A 556 21.07 -5.65 12.98
N TYR A 557 21.86 -6.68 12.71
CA TYR A 557 23.32 -6.61 12.75
C TYR A 557 23.85 -5.59 11.74
N GLN A 558 23.32 -5.58 10.51
CA GLN A 558 23.69 -4.58 9.50
C GLN A 558 23.23 -3.16 9.86
N GLU A 559 22.10 -3.02 10.57
CA GLU A 559 21.62 -1.74 11.11
C GLU A 559 22.43 -1.27 12.33
N GLY A 560 23.29 -2.11 12.92
CA GLY A 560 24.02 -1.84 14.16
C GLY A 560 23.21 -2.06 15.44
N ASP A 561 22.00 -2.61 15.35
CA ASP A 561 21.15 -2.96 16.49
C ASP A 561 21.56 -4.33 17.05
N LEU A 562 22.76 -4.37 17.64
CA LEU A 562 23.40 -5.60 18.10
C LEU A 562 22.57 -6.35 19.16
N GLU A 563 21.82 -5.62 19.99
CA GLU A 563 20.95 -6.22 21.01
C GLU A 563 19.81 -7.02 20.35
N LEU A 564 19.04 -6.41 19.43
CA LEU A 564 17.98 -7.15 18.74
C LEU A 564 18.54 -8.26 17.85
N ALA A 565 19.70 -8.05 17.23
CA ALA A 565 20.39 -9.09 16.48
C ALA A 565 20.70 -10.30 17.37
N TYR A 566 21.27 -10.06 18.55
CA TYR A 566 21.56 -11.12 19.52
C TYR A 566 20.29 -11.83 19.99
N ARG A 567 19.22 -11.08 20.33
CA ARG A 567 17.94 -11.65 20.78
C ARG A 567 17.29 -12.57 19.75
N CYS A 568 17.33 -12.19 18.48
CA CYS A 568 16.87 -13.05 17.40
C CYS A 568 17.68 -14.35 17.31
N ILE A 569 19.00 -14.29 17.48
CA ILE A 569 19.86 -15.49 17.47
C ILE A 569 19.65 -16.36 18.70
N GLU A 570 19.48 -15.75 19.87
CA GLU A 570 19.13 -16.46 21.09
C GLU A 570 17.84 -17.26 20.93
N GLY A 571 16.79 -16.66 20.33
CA GLY A 571 15.54 -17.37 20.06
C GLY A 571 15.71 -18.53 19.07
N VAL A 572 16.57 -18.40 18.04
CA VAL A 572 16.93 -19.49 17.13
C VAL A 572 17.64 -20.64 17.86
N LEU A 573 18.52 -20.33 18.82
CA LEU A 573 19.28 -21.33 19.57
C LEU A 573 18.44 -22.05 20.63
N GLN A 574 17.41 -21.38 21.17
CA GLN A 574 16.48 -21.93 22.15
C GLN A 574 15.40 -22.81 21.52
N ASP A 575 15.15 -22.67 20.22
CA ASP A 575 14.19 -23.51 19.52
C ASP A 575 14.74 -24.95 19.32
N PRO A 576 14.09 -25.97 19.92
CA PRO A 576 14.51 -27.36 19.77
C PRO A 576 14.41 -27.87 18.33
N GLU A 577 13.52 -27.31 17.50
CA GLU A 577 13.31 -27.72 16.11
C GLU A 577 14.39 -27.16 15.16
N THR A 578 15.25 -26.25 15.63
CA THR A 578 16.34 -25.69 14.83
C THR A 578 17.31 -26.78 14.36
N THR A 579 17.48 -26.88 13.05
CA THR A 579 18.38 -27.85 12.42
C THR A 579 19.83 -27.66 12.89
N SER A 580 20.60 -28.75 12.91
CA SER A 580 22.02 -28.70 13.30
C SER A 580 22.83 -27.72 12.45
N GLU A 581 22.50 -27.58 11.16
CA GLU A 581 23.17 -26.63 10.25
C GLU A 581 22.91 -25.17 10.62
N VAL A 582 21.65 -24.83 10.93
CA VAL A 582 21.29 -23.47 11.35
C VAL A 582 21.85 -23.19 12.74
N ARG A 583 21.83 -24.17 13.64
CA ARG A 583 22.32 -24.03 15.02
C ARG A 583 23.81 -23.72 15.09
N GLN A 584 24.66 -24.42 14.33
CA GLN A 584 26.10 -24.11 14.28
C GLN A 584 26.38 -22.70 13.73
N ARG A 585 25.62 -22.26 12.70
CA ARG A 585 25.73 -20.92 12.12
C ARG A 585 25.28 -19.86 13.12
N ALA A 586 24.15 -20.08 13.78
CA ALA A 586 23.60 -19.19 14.80
C ALA A 586 24.57 -19.04 15.99
N LEU A 587 25.16 -20.12 16.49
CA LEU A 587 26.18 -20.07 17.55
C LEU A 587 27.39 -19.23 17.14
N PHE A 588 27.89 -19.42 15.91
CA PHE A 588 29.04 -18.67 15.43
C PHE A 588 28.74 -17.17 15.33
N GLN A 589 27.54 -16.81 14.86
CA GLN A 589 27.15 -15.41 14.75
C GLN A 589 26.83 -14.79 16.12
N SER A 590 26.26 -15.55 17.04
CA SER A 590 26.09 -15.14 18.45
C SER A 590 27.43 -14.75 19.07
N ALA A 591 28.46 -15.58 18.89
CA ALA A 591 29.81 -15.28 19.38
C ALA A 591 30.35 -13.97 18.81
N ARG A 592 30.16 -13.73 17.50
CA ARG A 592 30.61 -12.48 16.85
C ARG A 592 29.87 -11.25 17.35
N ILE A 593 28.55 -11.33 17.51
CA ILE A 593 27.75 -10.22 18.04
C ILE A 593 28.22 -9.88 19.45
N LEU A 594 28.47 -10.90 20.29
CA LEU A 594 28.98 -10.73 21.65
C LEU A 594 30.39 -10.11 21.67
N GLU A 595 31.30 -10.50 20.77
CA GLU A 595 32.62 -9.85 20.61
C GLU A 595 32.47 -8.36 20.31
N GLU A 596 31.60 -8.01 19.37
CA GLU A 596 31.36 -6.61 18.97
C GLU A 596 30.69 -5.77 20.06
N GLN A 597 29.93 -6.42 20.95
CA GLN A 597 29.40 -5.80 22.17
C GLN A 597 30.44 -5.69 23.31
N GLY A 598 31.64 -6.24 23.14
CA GLY A 598 32.69 -6.27 24.17
C GLY A 598 32.53 -7.37 25.22
N LEU A 599 31.64 -8.35 25.01
CA LEU A 599 31.36 -9.46 25.91
C LEU A 599 32.22 -10.68 25.56
N THR A 600 33.54 -10.55 25.73
CA THR A 600 34.54 -11.55 25.30
C THR A 600 34.37 -12.92 25.94
N ASP A 601 34.09 -12.98 27.25
CA ASP A 601 33.89 -14.25 27.97
C ASP A 601 32.70 -15.05 27.42
N SER A 602 31.60 -14.36 27.14
CA SER A 602 30.39 -14.95 26.56
C SER A 602 30.63 -15.42 25.13
N ALA A 603 31.37 -14.64 24.33
CA ALA A 603 31.77 -15.03 22.99
C ALA A 603 32.67 -16.28 23.00
N ALA A 604 33.64 -16.33 23.91
CA ALA A 604 34.52 -17.49 24.09
C ALA A 604 33.74 -18.76 24.49
N ALA A 605 32.69 -18.62 25.31
CA ALA A 605 31.80 -19.74 25.63
C ALA A 605 31.06 -20.26 24.38
N CYS A 606 30.55 -19.37 23.52
CA CYS A 606 29.91 -19.77 22.26
C CYS A 606 30.89 -20.50 21.32
N TYR A 607 32.13 -20.04 21.17
CA TYR A 607 33.13 -20.73 20.34
C TYR A 607 33.49 -22.12 20.88
N ARG A 608 33.63 -22.28 22.20
CA ARG A 608 33.84 -23.60 22.83
C ARG A 608 32.70 -24.56 22.52
N ARG A 609 31.45 -24.09 22.63
CA ARG A 609 30.28 -24.88 22.28
C ARG A 609 30.29 -25.34 20.83
N ILE A 610 30.73 -24.51 19.88
CA ILE A 610 30.87 -24.93 18.47
C ILE A 610 31.89 -26.06 18.34
N ILE A 611 33.03 -25.95 19.04
CA ILE A 611 34.11 -26.95 19.00
C ILE A 611 33.68 -28.28 19.62
N GLU A 612 32.92 -28.23 20.72
CA GLU A 612 32.47 -29.41 21.46
C GLU A 612 31.24 -30.07 20.82
N GLU A 613 30.24 -29.29 20.42
CA GLU A 613 28.96 -29.79 19.91
C GLU A 613 29.00 -30.12 18.40
N PHE A 614 29.86 -29.47 17.61
CA PHE A 614 29.88 -29.61 16.14
C PHE A 614 31.29 -29.88 15.57
N PRO A 615 31.85 -31.09 15.78
CA PRO A 615 33.22 -31.45 15.39
C PRO A 615 33.47 -31.52 13.88
N THR A 616 32.43 -31.42 13.04
CA THR A 616 32.53 -31.34 11.56
C THR A 616 32.11 -29.97 11.01
N SER A 617 31.93 -28.96 11.88
CA SER A 617 31.45 -27.65 11.45
C SER A 617 32.46 -26.93 10.54
N PRO A 618 32.01 -26.29 9.43
CA PRO A 618 32.86 -25.44 8.61
C PRO A 618 33.39 -24.19 9.35
N HIS A 619 32.86 -23.91 10.56
CA HIS A 619 33.26 -22.77 11.37
C HIS A 619 34.36 -23.08 12.40
N LEU A 620 34.79 -24.33 12.52
CA LEU A 620 35.75 -24.78 13.56
C LEU A 620 37.07 -24.03 13.54
N ASP A 621 37.72 -23.93 12.38
CA ASP A 621 39.04 -23.30 12.29
C ASP A 621 38.97 -21.82 12.71
N ARG A 622 37.90 -21.13 12.30
CA ARG A 622 37.65 -19.73 12.69
C ARG A 622 37.34 -19.60 14.17
N ALA A 623 36.53 -20.51 14.72
CA ALA A 623 36.19 -20.52 16.13
C ALA A 623 37.44 -20.74 17.00
N ARG A 624 38.34 -21.66 16.60
CA ARG A 624 39.62 -21.90 17.28
C ARG A 624 40.55 -20.69 17.26
N VAL A 625 40.70 -20.05 16.10
CA VAL A 625 41.53 -18.84 15.96
C VAL A 625 41.00 -17.71 16.82
N ARG A 626 39.67 -17.49 16.82
CA ARG A 626 39.02 -16.45 17.63
C ARG A 626 39.11 -16.75 19.12
N LEU A 627 38.86 -17.99 19.53
CA LEU A 627 38.98 -18.42 20.92
C LEU A 627 40.42 -18.28 21.46
N ALA A 628 41.44 -18.41 20.60
CA ALA A 628 42.82 -18.18 20.99
C ALA A 628 43.19 -16.68 21.09
N SER A 629 42.33 -15.80 20.56
CA SER A 629 42.52 -14.34 20.52
C SER A 629 41.62 -13.58 21.52
N ALA A 630 40.62 -14.28 22.09
CA ALA A 630 39.68 -13.80 23.11
C ALA A 630 40.14 -14.27 24.49
#